data_AF-A0A371E3Q9-F1
#
_entry.id   AF-A0A371E3Q9-F1
#
_cell.length_a   1.000
_cell.length_b   1.000
_cell.length_c   1.000
_cell.angle_alpha   90.00
_cell.angle_beta   90.00
_cell.angle_gamma   90.00
#
_symmetry.space_group_name_H-M   'P 1'
#
loop_
_entity.id
_entity.type
_entity.pdbx_description
1 polymer ?
#
loop_
_entity_poly.entity_id
_entity_poly.type
_entity_poly.pdbx_seq_one_letter_code
_entity_poly.pdbx_strand_id
1 'polypeptide(L)' 'MGLPETTMSMEDAIEKWASLAARQLINALLQRDPTSRLGSTTSANEIKQHLFFHGINWPLIRNM' A
#
# COMPACT_ATOMS: atom_id res chain seq x y z
N MET A 1 -13.16 39.03 -7.72
CA MET A 1 -13.29 37.94 -6.72
C MET A 1 -13.34 36.63 -7.49
N GLY A 2 -12.17 36.10 -7.85
CA GLY A 2 -12.05 34.82 -8.54
C GLY A 2 -11.36 33.86 -7.59
N LEU A 3 -12.09 32.81 -7.16
CA LEU A 3 -11.49 31.71 -6.41
C LEU A 3 -10.60 30.92 -7.37
N PRO A 4 -9.38 30.53 -7.00
CA PRO A 4 -8.58 29.66 -7.85
C PRO A 4 -9.19 28.25 -7.84
N GLU A 5 -9.82 27.87 -8.96
CA GLU A 5 -10.16 26.47 -9.24
C GLU A 5 -8.85 25.69 -9.39
N THR A 6 -8.39 25.09 -8.30
CA THR A 6 -7.26 24.17 -8.33
C THR A 6 -7.78 22.84 -8.84
N THR A 7 -7.70 22.60 -10.14
CA THR A 7 -7.85 21.25 -10.69
C THR A 7 -6.68 20.41 -10.19
N MET A 8 -6.87 19.70 -9.08
CA MET A 8 -5.87 18.82 -8.52
C MET A 8 -5.68 17.63 -9.47
N SER A 9 -4.51 17.52 -10.09
CA SER A 9 -4.19 16.42 -11.01
C SER A 9 -4.36 15.08 -10.31
N MET A 10 -4.96 14.09 -10.98
CA MET A 10 -5.29 12.77 -10.42
C MET A 10 -4.09 12.09 -9.72
N GLU A 11 -2.87 12.36 -10.21
CA GLU A 11 -1.61 11.88 -9.63
C GLU A 11 -1.28 12.53 -8.28
N ASP A 12 -1.36 13.86 -8.17
CA ASP A 12 -1.24 14.62 -6.91
C ASP A 12 -2.37 14.24 -5.94
N ALA A 13 -3.52 13.95 -6.53
CA ALA A 13 -4.71 13.48 -5.86
C ALA A 13 -4.45 12.15 -5.16
N ILE A 14 -4.01 11.14 -5.92
CA ILE A 14 -3.61 9.84 -5.40
C ILE A 14 -2.50 9.97 -4.35
N GLU A 15 -1.54 10.89 -4.53
CA GLU A 15 -0.50 11.15 -3.53
C GLU A 15 -1.07 11.66 -2.20
N LYS A 16 -2.13 12.47 -2.24
CA LYS A 16 -2.81 13.01 -1.06
C LYS A 16 -3.61 11.98 -0.27
N TRP A 17 -4.23 11.00 -0.93
CA TRP A 17 -5.13 10.05 -0.25
C TRP A 17 -4.47 8.73 0.15
N ALA A 18 -3.33 8.36 -0.45
CA ALA A 18 -2.63 7.13 -0.11
C ALA A 18 -1.12 7.34 -0.03
N SER A 19 -0.52 6.92 1.10
CA SER A 19 0.92 6.97 1.28
C SER A 19 1.64 6.15 0.20
N LEU A 20 2.88 6.52 -0.11
CA LEU A 20 3.70 5.78 -1.08
C LEU A 20 3.80 4.29 -0.72
N ALA A 21 3.98 3.99 0.57
CA ALA A 21 4.02 2.62 1.07
C ALA A 21 2.70 1.86 0.85
N ALA A 22 1.54 2.52 0.99
CA ALA A 22 0.24 1.90 0.70
C ALA A 22 0.11 1.55 -0.77
N ARG A 23 0.51 2.47 -1.66
CA ARG A 23 0.47 2.26 -3.12
C ARG A 23 1.41 1.13 -3.55
N GLN A 24 2.62 1.10 -3.02
CA GLN A 24 3.59 0.01 -3.26
C GLN A 24 3.05 -1.34 -2.79
N LEU A 25 2.44 -1.40 -1.61
CA LEU A 25 1.82 -2.61 -1.10
C LEU A 25 0.72 -3.12 -2.04
N ILE A 26 -0.21 -2.24 -2.44
CA ILE A 26 -1.31 -2.59 -3.33
C ILE A 26 -0.78 -3.10 -4.68
N ASN A 27 0.21 -2.42 -5.26
CA ASN A 27 0.83 -2.86 -6.53
C ASN A 27 1.49 -4.23 -6.41
N ALA A 28 2.17 -4.53 -5.29
CA ALA A 28 2.82 -5.80 -5.07
C ALA A 28 1.81 -6.95 -4.85
N LEU A 29 0.69 -6.67 -4.17
CA LEU A 29 -0.42 -7.62 -3.96
C LEU A 29 -1.22 -7.89 -5.24
N LEU A 30 -1.34 -6.90 -6.13
CA LEU A 30 -2.10 -6.98 -7.38
C LEU A 30 -1.22 -7.27 -8.60
N GLN A 31 -0.01 -7.80 -8.39
CA GLN A 31 0.83 -8.27 -9.50
C GLN A 31 0.08 -9.30 -10.35
N ARG A 32 0.13 -9.08 -11.67
CA ARG A 32 -0.57 -9.90 -12.66
C ARG A 32 0.00 -11.31 -12.70
N ASP A 33 1.31 -11.42 -12.70
CA ASP A 33 2.00 -12.69 -12.59
C ASP A 33 1.86 -13.22 -11.15
N PRO A 34 1.21 -14.38 -10.94
CA PRO A 34 1.00 -14.93 -9.61
C PRO A 34 2.32 -15.33 -8.93
N THR A 35 3.38 -15.64 -9.67
CA THR A 35 4.68 -16.00 -9.08
C THR A 35 5.38 -14.78 -8.48
N SER A 36 5.24 -13.62 -9.14
CA SER A 36 5.80 -12.33 -8.68
C SER A 36 4.93 -11.60 -7.65
N ARG A 37 3.78 -12.16 -7.26
CA ARG A 37 2.84 -11.53 -6.32
C ARG A 37 3.33 -11.63 -4.88
N LEU A 38 3.23 -10.53 -4.14
CA LEU A 38 3.59 -10.51 -2.72
C LEU A 38 2.80 -11.56 -1.93
N GLY A 39 3.50 -12.41 -1.18
CA GLY A 39 2.91 -13.50 -0.41
C GLY A 39 2.64 -14.79 -1.19
N SER A 40 3.00 -14.86 -2.47
CA SER A 40 2.89 -16.08 -3.29
C SER A 40 3.88 -17.16 -2.87
N THR A 41 5.06 -16.78 -2.39
CA THR A 41 6.21 -17.68 -2.21
C THR A 41 6.43 -18.02 -0.74
N THR A 42 6.47 -17.01 0.14
CA THR A 42 6.83 -17.20 1.57
C THR A 42 5.65 -16.95 2.52
N SER A 43 4.41 -17.12 2.04
CA SER A 43 3.18 -16.87 2.81
C SER A 43 3.01 -15.39 3.21
N ALA A 44 2.04 -15.11 4.09
CA ALA A 44 1.71 -13.78 4.57
C ALA A 44 2.85 -13.06 5.32
N ASN A 45 3.98 -13.74 5.59
CA ASN A 45 5.12 -13.13 6.27
C ASN A 45 5.74 -11.98 5.45
N GLU A 46 5.81 -12.12 4.12
CA GLU A 46 6.29 -11.04 3.22
C GLU A 46 5.39 -9.80 3.31
N ILE A 47 4.08 -10.01 3.42
CA ILE A 47 3.11 -8.93 3.57
C ILE A 47 3.35 -8.20 4.90
N LYS A 48 3.52 -8.94 6.00
CA LYS A 48 3.78 -8.38 7.34
C LYS A 48 5.08 -7.57 7.43
N GLN A 49 6.08 -7.89 6.61
CA GLN A 49 7.37 -7.21 6.55
C GLN A 49 7.39 -5.95 5.67
N HIS A 50 6.32 -5.70 4.90
CA HIS A 50 6.24 -4.53 4.03
C HIS A 50 6.29 -3.22 4.84
N LEU A 51 6.94 -2.19 4.29
CA LEU A 51 7.09 -0.86 4.91
C LEU A 51 5.77 -0.23 5.36
N PHE A 52 4.66 -0.56 4.69
CA PHE A 52 3.32 -0.11 5.06
C PHE A 52 2.91 -0.54 6.48
N PHE A 53 3.39 -1.70 6.95
CA PHE A 53 3.12 -2.24 8.28
C PHE A 53 4.30 -2.05 9.25
N HIS A 54 5.26 -1.18 8.91
CA HIS A 54 6.37 -0.87 9.80
C HIS A 54 5.85 -0.36 11.16
N GLY A 55 6.38 -0.92 12.26
CA GLY A 55 5.98 -0.58 13.61
C GLY A 55 4.82 -1.41 14.18
N ILE A 56 4.20 -2.30 13.39
CA ILE A 56 3.19 -3.23 13.90
C ILE A 56 3.87 -4.38 14.66
N ASN A 57 3.45 -4.60 15.91
CA ASN A 57 3.84 -5.75 16.72
C ASN A 57 2.87 -6.93 16.48
N TRP A 58 3.14 -7.70 15.44
CA TRP A 58 2.32 -8.84 15.01
C TRP A 58 2.02 -9.90 16.09
N PRO A 59 2.97 -10.27 16.98
CA PRO A 59 2.68 -11.16 18.12
C PRO A 59 1.53 -10.72 19.05
N LEU A 60 1.20 -9.42 19.09
CA LEU A 60 0.08 -8.90 19.89
C LEU A 60 -1.27 -9.00 19.19
N ILE A 61 -1.28 -9.31 17.89
CA ILE A 61 -2.49 -9.50 17.08
C ILE A 61 -2.79 -11.00 17.03
N ARG A 62 -3.64 -11.47 17.96
CA ARG A 62 -3.86 -12.91 18.22
C ARG A 62 -5.08 -13.54 17.55
N ASN A 63 -5.97 -12.74 16.96
CA ASN A 63 -7.16 -13.24 16.27
C ASN A 63 -7.14 -12.83 14.80
N MET A 64 -6.49 -13.64 13.97
CA MET A 64 -6.60 -13.58 12.51
C MET A 64 -7.38 -14.79 11.99
#